data_AF-E9CZR2-F1
#
_entry.id   AF-E9CZR2-F1
#
_cell.length_a   1.000
_cell.length_b   1.000
_cell.length_c   1.000
_cell.angle_alpha   90.00
_cell.angle_beta   90.00
_cell.angle_gamma   90.00
#
_symmetry.space_group_name_H-M   'P 1'
#
loop_
_entity.id
_entity.type
_entity.pdbx_description
1 polymer ?
#
loop_
_entity_poly.entity_id
_entity_poly.type
_entity_poly.pdbx_seq_one_letter_code
_entity_poly.pdbx_strand_id
1 'polypeptide(L)'
;MPWLLSIFDQSGRESGPVGSSLVDAMPILITQALDLVARTITSILEAGGHRHGFIGVYAVTLLGGNRETNDADLIVDTLPAMIQTELLREDGRFQLKGSNKLIFVLGEYSGIEPINVKILQGGADQQTDVIHIAPSAVQAVRTSSKIPILHPSALLLTKVRDGCSMFNPSVP
;
A
#
# COMPACT_ATOMS: atom_id res chain seq x y z
N MET A 1 -19.64 -11.84 -46.48
CA MET A 1 -20.50 -10.64 -46.45
C MET A 1 -21.28 -10.62 -47.76
N PRO A 2 -22.56 -10.20 -47.86
CA PRO A 2 -23.35 -9.53 -46.80
C PRO A 2 -24.90 -9.75 -46.92
N TRP A 3 -25.65 -8.98 -46.11
CA TRP A 3 -27.09 -8.58 -46.22
C TRP A 3 -28.11 -9.37 -45.37
N LEU A 4 -29.12 -8.78 -44.72
CA LEU A 4 -29.48 -7.44 -44.18
C LEU A 4 -30.93 -7.59 -43.67
N LEU A 5 -31.23 -6.96 -42.52
CA LEU A 5 -32.48 -6.29 -42.15
C LEU A 5 -33.87 -6.95 -42.34
N SER A 6 -34.55 -7.11 -41.21
CA SER A 6 -35.98 -6.79 -41.01
C SER A 6 -36.20 -6.79 -39.48
N ILE A 7 -36.81 -5.83 -38.77
CA ILE A 7 -37.86 -4.87 -39.10
C ILE A 7 -37.68 -3.65 -38.16
N PHE A 8 -37.63 -2.43 -38.71
CA PHE A 8 -38.03 -1.21 -38.03
C PHE A 8 -39.52 -0.99 -38.35
N ASP A 9 -40.38 -0.80 -37.34
CA ASP A 9 -41.34 0.31 -37.29
C ASP A 9 -42.14 0.26 -35.98
N GLN A 10 -41.87 1.21 -35.09
CA GLN A 10 -42.93 1.99 -34.45
C GLN A 10 -42.31 3.28 -33.93
N SER A 11 -42.55 4.33 -34.73
CA SER A 11 -42.29 5.72 -34.38
C SER A 11 -43.07 6.18 -33.14
N GLY A 12 -42.45 7.05 -32.36
CA GLY A 12 -43.17 8.10 -31.63
C GLY A 12 -43.21 7.99 -30.10
N ARG A 13 -42.14 8.45 -29.43
CA ARG A 13 -42.22 9.51 -28.41
C ARG A 13 -40.82 10.01 -28.02
N GLU A 14 -40.62 11.29 -28.27
CA GLU A 14 -39.46 12.08 -27.83
C GLU A 14 -39.40 12.13 -26.30
N SER A 15 -38.22 11.91 -25.70
CA SER A 15 -37.54 12.83 -24.78
C SER A 15 -36.22 12.23 -24.25
N GLY A 16 -35.11 12.67 -24.86
CA GLY A 16 -33.73 12.73 -24.32
C GLY A 16 -33.02 11.43 -23.88
N PRO A 17 -31.79 11.13 -24.34
CA PRO A 17 -30.91 10.28 -23.56
C PRO A 17 -30.41 11.12 -22.37
N VAL A 18 -31.01 10.80 -21.23
CA VAL A 18 -30.49 10.96 -19.87
C VAL A 18 -28.97 10.83 -19.88
N GLY A 19 -28.34 11.80 -19.23
CA GLY A 19 -26.89 11.97 -19.17
C GLY A 19 -26.15 10.64 -19.06
N SER A 20 -25.14 10.51 -19.93
CA SER A 20 -24.02 9.59 -19.75
C SER A 20 -23.67 9.53 -18.29
N SER A 21 -24.01 8.42 -17.64
CA SER A 21 -23.49 8.04 -16.34
C SER A 21 -21.99 7.95 -16.50
N LEU A 22 -21.30 9.07 -16.25
CA LEU A 22 -19.99 9.02 -15.66
C LEU A 22 -20.16 8.06 -14.49
N VAL A 23 -19.63 6.85 -14.65
CA VAL A 23 -19.27 6.03 -13.52
C VAL A 23 -18.39 6.93 -12.67
N ASP A 24 -18.98 7.56 -11.66
CA ASP A 24 -18.23 8.21 -10.60
C ASP A 24 -17.36 7.11 -10.03
N ALA A 25 -16.13 7.00 -10.55
CA ALA A 25 -15.13 6.11 -10.03
C ALA A 25 -15.00 6.51 -8.57
N MET A 26 -15.49 5.67 -7.67
CA MET A 26 -15.39 5.96 -6.24
C MET A 26 -13.93 6.30 -5.97
N PRO A 27 -13.65 7.45 -5.33
CA PRO A 27 -12.29 7.85 -5.07
C PRO A 27 -11.64 6.73 -4.26
N ILE A 28 -10.49 6.26 -4.76
CA ILE A 28 -9.71 5.24 -4.07
C ILE A 28 -9.41 5.80 -2.67
N LEU A 29 -9.75 5.04 -1.63
CA LEU A 29 -9.41 5.45 -0.27
C LEU A 29 -7.91 5.26 -0.05
N ILE A 30 -7.27 6.16 0.70
CA ILE A 30 -5.83 6.06 1.02
C ILE A 30 -5.46 4.70 1.63
N THR A 31 -6.37 4.10 2.40
CA THR A 31 -6.21 2.76 2.97
C THR A 31 -6.11 1.68 1.90
N GLN A 32 -6.97 1.74 0.87
CA GLN A 32 -6.93 0.81 -0.28
C GLN A 32 -5.65 0.99 -1.09
N ALA A 33 -5.19 2.24 -1.21
CA ALA A 33 -3.93 2.55 -1.88
C ALA A 33 -2.73 1.95 -1.14
N LEU A 34 -2.66 2.11 0.19
CA LEU A 34 -1.66 1.46 1.03
C LEU A 34 -1.73 -0.07 0.96
N ASP A 35 -2.93 -0.63 0.92
CA ASP A 35 -3.12 -2.08 0.78
C ASP A 35 -2.66 -2.60 -0.60
N LEU A 36 -2.76 -1.79 -1.65
CA LEU A 36 -2.17 -2.10 -2.96
C LEU A 36 -0.63 -2.04 -2.91
N VAL A 37 -0.06 -1.01 -2.29
CA VAL A 37 1.39 -0.88 -2.12
C VAL A 37 1.94 -2.06 -1.34
N ALA A 38 1.35 -2.37 -0.20
CA ALA A 38 1.79 -3.45 0.67
C ALA A 38 1.78 -4.80 -0.05
N ARG A 39 0.71 -5.07 -0.81
CA ARG A 39 0.61 -6.27 -1.66
C ARG A 39 1.69 -6.36 -2.71
N THR A 40 1.93 -5.25 -3.40
CA THR A 40 2.92 -5.20 -4.47
C THR A 40 4.32 -5.47 -3.90
N ILE A 41 4.66 -4.79 -2.79
CA ILE A 41 5.93 -5.02 -2.08
C ILE A 41 6.03 -6.48 -1.62
N THR A 42 5.01 -7.02 -0.94
CA THR A 42 5.06 -8.40 -0.45
C THR A 42 5.25 -9.40 -1.58
N SER A 43 4.55 -9.24 -2.70
CA SER A 43 4.71 -10.11 -3.86
C SER A 43 6.14 -10.07 -4.42
N ILE A 44 6.75 -8.89 -4.53
CA ILE A 44 8.11 -8.74 -5.06
C ILE A 44 9.12 -9.36 -4.10
N LEU A 45 9.01 -9.03 -2.80
CA LEU A 45 9.99 -9.48 -1.80
C LEU A 45 9.88 -10.99 -1.52
N GLU A 46 8.68 -11.57 -1.55
CA GLU A 46 8.52 -13.02 -1.45
C GLU A 46 9.11 -13.73 -2.68
N ALA A 47 8.95 -13.16 -3.88
CA ALA A 47 9.56 -13.72 -5.10
C ALA A 47 11.09 -13.64 -5.07
N GLY A 48 11.66 -12.59 -4.49
CA GLY A 48 13.11 -12.44 -4.26
C GLY A 48 13.65 -13.21 -3.06
N GLY A 49 12.80 -13.85 -2.25
CA GLY A 49 13.19 -14.58 -1.04
C GLY A 49 13.62 -13.67 0.12
N HIS A 50 13.20 -12.41 0.12
CA HIS A 50 13.52 -11.42 1.15
C HIS A 50 12.49 -11.43 2.28
N ARG A 51 12.97 -11.67 3.51
CA ARG A 51 12.10 -11.57 4.69
C ARG A 51 11.85 -10.11 4.98
N HIS A 52 10.59 -9.78 5.20
CA HIS A 52 10.14 -8.43 5.45
C HIS A 52 8.93 -8.41 6.37
N GLY A 53 8.67 -7.26 6.96
CA GLY A 53 7.44 -7.00 7.70
C GLY A 53 7.11 -5.51 7.71
N PHE A 54 5.84 -5.17 7.58
CA PHE A 54 5.37 -3.81 7.73
C PHE A 54 5.39 -3.38 9.20
N ILE A 55 5.75 -2.12 9.40
CA ILE A 55 5.79 -1.44 10.70
C ILE A 55 5.02 -0.11 10.59
N GLY A 56 5.15 0.74 11.62
CA GLY A 56 4.62 2.09 11.55
C GLY A 56 3.10 2.16 11.66
N VAL A 57 2.52 3.25 11.17
CA VAL A 57 1.08 3.49 11.29
C VAL A 57 0.29 2.51 10.45
N TYR A 58 0.74 2.19 9.23
CA TYR A 58 0.07 1.23 8.36
C TYR A 58 -0.16 -0.13 9.06
N ALA A 59 0.88 -0.71 9.65
CA ALA A 59 0.78 -1.97 10.40
C ALA A 59 -0.22 -1.90 11.57
N VAL A 60 -0.25 -0.77 12.29
CA VAL A 60 -1.22 -0.54 13.37
C VAL A 60 -2.66 -0.46 12.83
N THR A 61 -2.87 0.11 11.63
CA THR A 61 -4.22 0.13 11.03
C THR A 61 -4.71 -1.26 10.63
N LEU A 62 -3.81 -2.17 10.26
CA LEU A 62 -4.17 -3.57 9.98
C LEU A 62 -4.62 -4.30 11.27
N LEU A 63 -4.16 -3.85 12.43
CA LEU A 63 -4.57 -4.34 13.75
C LEU A 63 -5.82 -3.65 14.32
N GLY A 64 -6.53 -2.84 13.51
CA GLY A 64 -7.75 -2.15 13.91
C GLY A 64 -7.56 -0.70 14.38
N GLY A 65 -6.35 -0.15 14.27
CA GLY A 65 -6.12 1.29 14.47
C GLY A 65 -6.82 2.14 13.40
N ASN A 66 -7.27 3.34 13.76
CA ASN A 66 -8.02 4.25 12.90
C ASN A 66 -7.22 5.47 12.41
N ARG A 67 -5.91 5.50 12.66
CA ARG A 67 -5.06 6.62 12.25
C ARG A 67 -4.68 6.50 10.78
N GLU A 68 -4.88 7.58 10.03
CA GLU A 68 -4.47 7.65 8.63
C GLU A 68 -2.96 7.92 8.49
N THR A 69 -2.39 7.48 7.36
CA THR A 69 -0.99 7.70 6.98
C THR A 69 -0.89 7.67 5.45
N ASN A 70 0.16 8.26 4.89
CA ASN A 70 0.51 8.18 3.47
C ASN A 70 1.89 7.52 3.27
N ASP A 71 2.34 6.78 4.29
CA ASP A 71 3.67 6.16 4.32
C ASP A 71 3.53 4.66 4.58
N ALA A 72 4.30 3.87 3.84
CA ALA A 72 4.51 2.45 4.05
C ALA A 72 5.91 2.23 4.62
N ASP A 73 5.98 1.93 5.91
CA ASP A 73 7.23 1.58 6.59
C ASP A 73 7.41 0.06 6.60
N LEU A 74 8.57 -0.43 6.20
CA LEU A 74 8.91 -1.85 6.26
C LEU A 74 10.30 -2.08 6.88
N ILE A 75 10.42 -3.18 7.60
CA ILE A 75 11.70 -3.74 8.05
C ILE A 75 12.06 -4.94 7.18
N VAL A 76 13.32 -5.05 6.78
CA VAL A 76 13.85 -6.12 5.92
C VAL A 76 15.12 -6.70 6.53
N ASP A 77 15.43 -7.97 6.27
CA ASP A 77 16.70 -8.59 6.69
C ASP A 77 17.87 -8.34 5.72
N THR A 78 17.59 -7.62 4.63
CA THR A 78 18.48 -7.36 3.51
C THR A 78 18.85 -5.87 3.46
N LEU A 79 19.97 -5.50 2.82
CA LEU A 79 20.37 -4.10 2.68
C LEU A 79 19.25 -3.27 1.99
N PRO A 80 18.82 -2.13 2.57
CA PRO A 80 17.72 -1.32 2.03
C PRO A 80 17.94 -0.87 0.59
N ALA A 81 19.19 -0.60 0.19
CA ALA A 81 19.54 -0.20 -1.17
C ALA A 81 19.29 -1.31 -2.21
N MET A 82 19.48 -2.58 -1.82
CA MET A 82 19.20 -3.72 -2.70
C MET A 82 17.69 -3.89 -2.89
N ILE A 83 16.93 -3.82 -1.80
CA ILE A 83 15.47 -3.87 -1.81
C ILE A 83 14.90 -2.72 -2.64
N GLN A 84 15.41 -1.50 -2.46
CA GLN A 84 15.00 -0.35 -3.27
C GLN A 84 15.25 -0.60 -4.76
N THR A 85 16.42 -1.14 -5.11
CA THR A 85 16.78 -1.44 -6.51
C THR A 85 15.86 -2.49 -7.11
N GLU A 86 15.51 -3.53 -6.35
CA GLU A 86 14.59 -4.58 -6.78
C GLU A 86 13.18 -4.05 -6.98
N LEU A 87 12.64 -3.28 -6.03
CA LEU A 87 11.31 -2.67 -6.17
C LEU A 87 11.22 -1.76 -7.41
N LEU A 88 12.26 -0.94 -7.66
CA LEU A 88 12.34 -0.09 -8.86
C LEU A 88 12.43 -0.89 -10.16
N ARG A 89 13.03 -2.09 -10.13
CA ARG A 89 13.20 -2.95 -11.30
C ARG A 89 11.91 -3.71 -11.64
N GLU A 90 11.22 -4.24 -10.63
CA GLU A 90 10.09 -5.16 -10.83
C GLU A 90 8.76 -4.45 -11.12
N ASP A 91 8.56 -3.21 -10.65
CA ASP A 91 7.31 -2.50 -10.89
C ASP A 91 7.55 -1.00 -11.15
N GLY A 92 7.19 -0.54 -12.36
CA GLY A 92 7.40 0.83 -12.83
C GLY A 92 6.61 1.91 -12.07
N ARG A 93 5.73 1.52 -11.13
CA ARG A 93 5.05 2.44 -10.21
C ARG A 93 5.96 2.87 -9.06
N PHE A 94 7.02 2.11 -8.74
CA PHE A 94 8.05 2.57 -7.82
C PHE A 94 8.97 3.57 -8.50
N GLN A 95 9.22 4.69 -7.84
CA GLN A 95 10.07 5.76 -8.36
C GLN A 95 10.90 6.38 -7.24
N LEU A 96 11.98 7.06 -7.62
CA LEU A 96 12.75 7.89 -6.69
C LEU A 96 12.33 9.35 -6.83
N LYS A 97 12.06 10.01 -5.71
CA LYS A 97 11.75 11.44 -5.63
C LYS A 97 12.77 12.18 -4.77
N GLY A 98 13.31 13.28 -5.30
CA GLY A 98 14.25 14.14 -4.58
C GLY A 98 15.51 13.39 -4.12
N SER A 99 15.80 13.46 -2.83
CA SER A 99 16.98 12.85 -2.18
C SER A 99 16.88 11.31 -2.04
N ASN A 100 16.63 10.60 -3.14
CA ASN A 100 16.46 9.13 -3.19
C ASN A 100 15.33 8.57 -2.31
N LYS A 101 14.28 9.36 -2.05
CA LYS A 101 13.09 8.84 -1.36
C LYS A 101 12.33 7.92 -2.31
N LEU A 102 12.14 6.68 -1.91
CA LEU A 102 11.33 5.73 -2.66
C LEU A 102 9.85 6.09 -2.48
N ILE A 103 9.13 6.19 -3.60
CA ILE A 103 7.70 6.46 -3.63
C ILE A 103 7.00 5.44 -4.52
N PHE A 104 5.69 5.27 -4.31
CA PHE A 104 4.83 4.48 -5.17
C PHE A 104 3.72 5.34 -5.76
N VAL A 105 3.59 5.31 -7.08
CA VAL A 105 2.63 6.12 -7.84
C VAL A 105 1.46 5.25 -8.29
N LEU A 106 0.25 5.54 -7.80
CA LEU A 106 -0.95 4.78 -8.16
C LEU A 106 -1.46 5.07 -9.59
N GLY A 107 -1.01 6.16 -10.19
CA GLY A 107 -1.42 6.65 -11.51
C GLY A 107 -1.89 8.10 -11.46
N GLU A 108 -1.75 8.81 -12.59
CA GLU A 108 -1.98 10.25 -12.71
C GLU A 108 -3.42 10.69 -12.36
N TYR A 109 -4.40 9.78 -12.47
CA TYR A 109 -5.82 10.06 -12.24
C TYR A 109 -6.36 9.57 -10.89
N SER A 110 -5.49 9.09 -10.00
CA SER A 110 -5.93 8.55 -8.70
C SER A 110 -6.38 9.63 -7.71
N GLY A 111 -5.92 10.88 -7.88
CA GLY A 111 -6.16 11.96 -6.91
C GLY A 111 -5.44 11.76 -5.55
N ILE A 112 -4.67 10.68 -5.41
CA ILE A 112 -3.89 10.36 -4.20
C ILE A 112 -2.44 10.76 -4.44
N GLU A 113 -1.85 11.46 -3.47
CA GLU A 113 -0.41 11.75 -3.50
C GLU A 113 0.42 10.46 -3.50
N PRO A 114 1.61 10.44 -4.13
CA PRO A 114 2.48 9.27 -4.09
C PRO A 114 2.74 8.81 -2.65
N ILE A 115 2.62 7.50 -2.41
CA ILE A 115 2.87 6.90 -1.10
C ILE A 115 4.37 6.81 -0.87
N ASN A 116 4.88 7.30 0.26
CA ASN A 116 6.29 7.13 0.58
C ASN A 116 6.56 5.71 1.07
N VAL A 117 7.66 5.12 0.62
CA VAL A 117 8.08 3.79 1.04
C VAL A 117 9.40 3.91 1.79
N LYS A 118 9.38 3.59 3.09
CA LYS A 118 10.56 3.66 3.95
C LYS A 118 11.04 2.26 4.30
N ILE A 119 12.25 1.93 3.84
CA ILE A 119 12.87 0.64 4.08
C ILE A 119 13.89 0.78 5.21
N LEU A 120 13.72 0.01 6.27
CA LEU A 120 14.67 -0.09 7.37
C LEU A 120 15.33 -1.46 7.37
N GLN A 121 16.64 -1.49 7.57
CA GLN A 121 17.34 -2.75 7.79
C GLN A 121 17.11 -3.23 9.22
N GLY A 122 16.68 -4.48 9.37
CA GLY A 122 16.71 -5.20 10.63
C GLY A 122 18.13 -5.58 11.05
N GLY A 123 18.29 -6.10 12.26
CA GLY A 123 19.59 -6.60 12.72
C GLY A 123 20.05 -7.76 11.86
N ALA A 124 21.29 -7.69 11.34
CA ALA A 124 21.85 -8.64 10.39
C ALA A 124 21.82 -10.12 10.85
N ASP A 125 21.68 -10.37 12.16
CA ASP A 125 21.64 -11.70 12.77
C ASP A 125 20.44 -11.90 13.72
N GLN A 126 19.48 -10.97 13.76
CA GLN A 126 18.30 -11.10 14.62
C GLN A 126 17.11 -11.55 13.81
N GLN A 127 16.55 -12.69 14.20
CA GLN A 127 15.28 -13.19 13.70
C GLN A 127 14.21 -12.13 13.97
N THR A 128 13.81 -11.39 12.94
CA THR A 128 12.70 -10.46 13.05
C THR A 128 11.42 -11.30 13.15
N ASP A 129 10.85 -11.39 14.35
CA ASP A 129 9.59 -12.09 14.57
C ASP A 129 8.45 -11.34 13.88
N VAL A 130 8.17 -11.74 12.64
CA VAL A 130 7.10 -11.23 11.78
C VAL A 130 5.90 -12.17 11.90
N ILE A 131 4.72 -11.59 12.11
CA ILE A 131 3.45 -12.30 12.02
C ILE A 131 2.78 -11.99 10.69
N HIS A 132 2.18 -13.01 10.07
CA HIS A 132 1.41 -12.82 8.86
C HIS A 132 -0.04 -12.57 9.25
N ILE A 133 -0.53 -11.36 8.99
CA ILE A 133 -1.95 -11.07 9.23
C ILE A 133 -2.74 -11.64 8.05
N ALA A 134 -3.62 -12.58 8.37
CA ALA A 134 -4.56 -13.11 7.41
C ALA A 134 -5.59 -12.04 7.03
N PRO A 135 -6.04 -12.00 5.76
CA PRO A 135 -7.18 -11.22 5.28
C PRO A 135 -8.39 -11.17 6.23
N SER A 136 -8.72 -12.29 6.87
CA SER A 136 -9.88 -12.44 7.75
C SER A 136 -9.69 -11.86 9.15
N ALA A 137 -8.45 -11.54 9.55
CA ALA A 137 -8.12 -10.97 10.85
C ALA A 137 -8.07 -9.44 10.84
N VAL A 138 -7.79 -8.84 9.67
CA VAL A 138 -8.15 -7.45 9.36
C VAL A 138 -9.64 -7.43 9.07
N GLN A 139 -10.37 -6.35 9.37
CA GLN A 139 -11.78 -6.18 8.94
C GLN A 139 -11.99 -6.84 7.58
N ALA A 140 -12.91 -7.82 7.50
CA ALA A 140 -12.93 -8.96 6.56
C ALA A 140 -12.94 -8.65 5.04
N VAL A 141 -12.78 -7.39 4.65
CA VAL A 141 -12.89 -6.85 3.29
C VAL A 141 -11.63 -6.10 2.86
N ARG A 142 -10.65 -5.88 3.76
CA ARG A 142 -9.58 -4.90 3.51
C ARG A 142 -8.46 -5.39 2.59
N THR A 143 -8.02 -6.64 2.71
CA THR A 143 -7.00 -7.22 1.81
C THR A 143 -7.36 -8.66 1.44
N SER A 144 -6.99 -9.13 0.24
CA SER A 144 -7.19 -10.53 -0.19
C SER A 144 -5.95 -11.41 0.01
N SER A 145 -4.83 -10.83 0.43
CA SER A 145 -3.53 -11.48 0.59
C SER A 145 -3.01 -11.31 2.03
N LYS A 146 -2.18 -12.27 2.46
CA LYS A 146 -1.49 -12.18 3.75
C LYS A 146 -0.48 -11.04 3.69
N ILE A 147 -0.55 -10.12 4.65
CA ILE A 147 0.42 -9.02 4.78
C ILE A 147 1.29 -9.30 6.00
N PRO A 148 2.62 -9.43 5.85
CA PRO A 148 3.52 -9.63 6.97
C PRO A 148 3.67 -8.32 7.75
N ILE A 149 3.38 -8.33 9.05
CA ILE A 149 3.67 -7.20 9.95
C ILE A 149 4.56 -7.66 11.08
N LEU A 150 5.30 -6.74 11.69
CA LEU A 150 6.06 -7.07 12.89
C LEU A 150 5.13 -7.45 14.04
N HIS A 151 5.54 -8.38 14.92
CA HIS A 151 4.73 -8.77 16.08
C HIS A 151 4.23 -7.54 16.88
N PRO A 152 2.96 -7.48 17.33
CA PRO A 152 2.38 -6.30 17.97
C PRO A 152 3.18 -5.79 19.18
N SER A 153 3.76 -6.68 19.98
CA SER A 153 4.64 -6.31 21.08
C SER A 153 5.88 -5.52 20.60
N ALA A 154 6.47 -5.92 19.48
CA ALA A 154 7.60 -5.21 18.89
C ALA A 154 7.17 -3.89 18.22
N LEU A 155 5.99 -3.84 17.58
CA LEU A 155 5.39 -2.58 17.09
C LEU A 155 5.21 -1.58 18.24
N LEU A 156 4.68 -2.02 19.39
CA LEU A 156 4.54 -1.16 20.57
C LEU A 156 5.88 -0.61 21.05
N LEU A 157 6.92 -1.45 21.08
CA LEU A 157 8.28 -1.00 21.44
C LEU A 157 8.83 0.06 20.49
N THR A 158 8.56 -0.04 19.18
CA THR A 158 8.95 1.03 18.24
C THR A 158 8.30 2.36 18.60
N LYS A 159 7.02 2.35 19.02
CA LYS A 159 6.31 3.57 19.44
C LYS A 159 6.80 4.13 20.78
N VAL A 160 7.09 3.26 21.75
CA VAL A 160 7.62 3.69 23.06
C VAL A 160 9.01 4.28 22.90
N ARG A 161 9.89 3.67 22.11
CA ARG A 161 11.23 4.20 21.82
C ARG A 161 11.16 5.60 21.20
N ASP A 162 10.31 5.78 20.18
CA ASP A 162 10.13 7.07 19.53
C ASP A 162 9.55 8.12 20.51
N GLY A 163 8.65 7.71 21.40
CA GLY A 163 8.13 8.56 22.48
C GLY A 163 9.21 8.97 23.48
N CYS A 164 10.03 8.05 23.97
CA CYS A 164 11.12 8.35 24.91
C CYS A 164 12.20 9.24 24.27
N SER A 165 12.45 9.11 22.97
CA SER A 165 13.32 10.02 22.21
C SER A 165 12.82 11.47 22.24
N MET A 166 11.51 11.70 22.34
CA MET A 166 10.95 13.06 22.48
C MET A 166 11.11 13.65 23.88
N PHE A 167 11.31 12.81 24.91
CA PHE A 167 11.45 13.23 26.30
C PHE A 167 12.89 13.42 26.76
N ASN A 168 13.87 13.41 25.84
CA ASN A 168 15.23 13.79 26.15
C ASN A 168 15.42 15.27 25.77
N PRO A 169 15.12 16.24 26.66
CA PRO A 169 15.44 17.62 26.39
C PRO A 169 16.94 17.71 26.17
N SER A 170 17.33 18.33 25.05
CA SER A 170 18.70 18.76 24.82
C SER A 170 19.19 19.52 26.06
N VAL A 171 20.16 18.93 26.76
CA VAL A 171 20.83 19.57 27.89
C VAL A 171 21.53 20.82 27.33
N PRO A 172 21.30 22.02 27.89
CA PRO A 172 21.89 23.27 27.41
C PRO A 172 23.42 23.30 27.57
#